data_AF-A0A150MDF2-F1
#
_entry.id   AF-A0A150MDF2-F1
#
_cell.length_a   1.000
_cell.length_b   1.000
_cell.length_c   1.000
_cell.angle_alpha   90.00
_cell.angle_beta   90.00
_cell.angle_gamma   90.00
#
_symmetry.space_group_name_H-M   'P 1'
#
loop_
_entity.id
_entity.type
_entity.pdbx_description
1 polymer ?
#
loop_
_entity_poly.entity_id
_entity_poly.type
_entity_poly.pdbx_seq_one_letter_code
_entity_poly.pdbx_strand_id
1 'polypeptide(L)' 'MPADLDSILRFYNPAPKATTAVFQWNKPLLGVFRTNLNEELLDSLVADECGTFAVEVKPNEVQTVLVVDKQ' A
#
# COMPACT_ATOMS: atom_id res chain seq x y z
N MET A 1 13.61 19.91 -8.76
CA MET A 1 13.47 18.71 -7.93
C MET A 1 12.78 17.67 -8.79
N PRO A 2 13.32 16.46 -9.01
CA PRO A 2 12.53 15.39 -9.59
C PRO A 2 11.37 15.12 -8.62
N ALA A 3 10.13 15.14 -9.12
CA ALA A 3 8.96 14.88 -8.28
C ALA A 3 8.95 13.41 -7.86
N ASP A 4 8.85 13.13 -6.55
CA ASP A 4 8.55 11.79 -6.06
C ASP A 4 7.28 11.29 -6.78
N LEU A 5 7.31 10.04 -7.29
CA LEU A 5 6.16 9.47 -7.99
C LEU A 5 5.28 8.74 -6.98
N ASP A 6 4.14 9.36 -6.70
CA ASP A 6 3.11 8.80 -5.84
C ASP A 6 2.25 7.81 -6.63
N SER A 7 2.22 6.54 -6.19
CA SER A 7 1.39 5.50 -6.77
C SER A 7 0.27 5.09 -5.81
N ILE A 8 -0.98 5.14 -6.26
CA ILE A 8 -2.13 4.68 -5.49
C ILE A 8 -2.47 3.24 -5.87
N LEU A 9 -2.49 2.35 -4.88
CA LEU A 9 -2.97 0.98 -4.98
C LEU A 9 -4.35 0.90 -4.34
N ARG A 10 -5.37 0.48 -5.11
CA ARG A 10 -6.70 0.20 -4.61
C ARG A 10 -7.09 -1.23 -4.94
N PHE A 11 -7.37 -2.01 -3.89
CA PHE A 11 -7.66 -3.43 -3.99
C PHE A 11 -8.70 -3.83 -2.96
N TYR A 12 -9.31 -5.00 -3.14
CA TYR A 12 -10.31 -5.52 -2.23
C TYR A 12 -10.13 -7.01 -2.03
N ASN A 13 -10.62 -7.53 -0.91
CA ASN A 13 -10.58 -8.95 -0.61
C ASN A 13 -11.90 -9.63 -1.01
N PRO A 14 -11.94 -10.43 -2.09
CA PRO A 14 -13.14 -11.16 -2.50
C PRO A 14 -13.38 -12.45 -1.68
N ALA A 15 -12.46 -12.85 -0.81
CA ALA A 15 -12.57 -14.08 -0.04
C ALA A 15 -13.53 -13.90 1.16
N PRO A 16 -14.19 -14.99 1.61
CA PRO A 16 -15.11 -14.95 2.75
C PRO A 16 -14.40 -14.84 4.11
N LYS A 17 -13.08 -14.65 4.13
CA LYS A 17 -12.24 -14.56 5.34
C LYS A 17 -11.20 -13.46 5.18
N ALA A 18 -10.64 -12.98 6.29
CA ALA A 18 -9.52 -12.05 6.25
C ALA A 18 -8.34 -12.67 5.49
N THR A 19 -7.67 -11.87 4.68
CA THR A 19 -6.50 -12.28 3.89
C THR A 19 -5.40 -11.24 4.01
N THR A 20 -4.16 -11.67 3.89
CA THR A 20 -3.01 -10.78 3.82
C THR A 20 -2.62 -10.58 2.36
N ALA A 21 -2.78 -9.36 1.86
CA ALA A 21 -2.25 -8.97 0.57
C ALA A 21 -0.77 -8.59 0.75
N VAL A 22 0.12 -9.25 0.00
CA VAL A 22 1.56 -9.00 0.02
C VAL A 22 1.96 -8.41 -1.33
N PHE A 23 2.68 -7.29 -1.29
CA PHE A 23 3.15 -6.58 -2.46
C PHE A 23 4.67 -6.55 -2.46
N GLN A 24 5.26 -6.77 -3.63
CA GLN A 24 6.67 -6.57 -3.90
C GLN A 24 6.80 -5.33 -4.77
N TRP A 25 7.40 -4.26 -4.25
CA TRP A 25 7.72 -3.08 -5.05
C TRP A 25 9.15 -3.22 -5.60
N ASN A 26 9.33 -2.96 -6.89
CA ASN A 26 10.63 -3.16 -7.55
C ASN A 26 11.55 -1.94 -7.52
N LYS A 27 11.12 -0.87 -6.86
CA LYS A 27 11.88 0.39 -6.74
C LYS A 27 12.16 0.70 -5.27
N PRO A 28 13.22 1.46 -4.95
CA PRO A 28 13.48 1.90 -3.59
C PRO A 28 12.30 2.70 -3.04
N LEU A 29 11.77 2.28 -1.90
CA LEU A 29 10.64 2.95 -1.25
C LEU A 29 11.12 4.11 -0.37
N LEU A 30 10.38 5.22 -0.41
CA LEU A 30 10.45 6.29 0.58
C LEU A 30 9.43 6.07 1.70
N GLY A 31 8.27 5.51 1.35
CA GLY A 31 7.23 5.20 2.33
C GLY A 31 6.02 4.50 1.71
N VAL A 32 5.27 3.82 2.56
CA VAL A 32 4.01 3.17 2.20
C VAL A 32 2.99 3.55 3.27
N PHE A 33 1.80 3.97 2.85
CA PHE A 33 0.79 4.49 3.76
C PHE A 33 -0.60 3.98 3.41
N ARG A 34 -1.39 3.61 4.42
CA ARG A 34 -2.83 3.43 4.24
C ARG A 34 -3.49 4.79 4.03
N THR A 35 -4.47 4.81 3.15
CA THR A 35 -5.29 5.98 2.89
C THR A 35 -6.77 5.62 2.93
N ASN A 36 -7.61 6.64 3.11
CA ASN A 36 -9.04 6.50 2.87
C ASN A 36 -9.35 6.57 1.35
N LEU A 37 -10.64 6.50 0.97
CA LEU A 37 -11.04 6.54 -0.43
C LEU A 37 -10.74 7.86 -1.14
N ASN A 38 -10.53 8.95 -0.38
CA ASN A 38 -10.15 10.27 -0.87
C ASN A 38 -8.62 10.47 -0.85
N GLU A 39 -7.85 9.41 -0.64
CA GLU A 39 -6.37 9.43 -0.65
C GLU A 39 -5.75 10.22 0.52
N GLU A 40 -6.53 10.52 1.56
CA GLU A 40 -6.01 11.12 2.80
C GLU A 40 -5.29 10.06 3.64
N LEU A 41 -4.10 10.40 4.16
CA LEU A 41 -3.25 9.50 4.94
C LEU A 41 -3.93 9.09 6.25
N LEU A 42 -3.88 7.80 6.57
CA LEU A 42 -4.37 7.23 7.82
C LEU A 42 -3.22 6.74 8.68
N ASP A 43 -2.44 5.78 8.17
CA ASP A 43 -1.36 5.10 8.91
C ASP A 43 -0.18 4.81 7.99
N SER A 44 1.04 4.76 8.54
CA SER A 44 2.21 4.23 7.83
C SER A 44 2.25 2.70 7.88
N LEU A 45 2.61 2.06 6.77
CA LEU A 45 2.88 0.63 6.69
C LEU A 45 4.38 0.37 6.74
N VAL A 46 4.76 -0.72 7.39
CA VAL A 46 6.15 -1.18 7.40
C VAL A 46 6.43 -1.90 6.07
N ALA A 47 7.47 -1.45 5.39
CA ALA A 47 8.08 -2.16 4.28
C ALA A 47 9.46 -2.67 4.70
N ASP A 48 9.87 -3.84 4.19
CA ASP A 48 11.22 -4.35 4.38
C ASP A 48 12.23 -3.69 3.43
N GLU A 49 13.52 -3.99 3.64
CA GLU A 49 14.63 -3.46 2.82
C GLU A 49 14.55 -3.90 1.35
N CYS A 50 13.81 -4.96 1.06
CA CYS A 50 13.59 -5.48 -0.28
C CYS A 50 12.40 -4.81 -0.98
N GLY A 51 11.64 -3.93 -0.31
CA GLY A 51 10.45 -3.28 -0.86
C GLY A 51 9.17 -4.11 -0.73
N THR A 52 9.14 -5.10 0.16
CA THR A 52 7.95 -5.90 0.45
C THR A 52 7.14 -5.24 1.54
N PHE A 53 5.82 -5.18 1.36
CA PHE A 53 4.89 -4.78 2.43
C PHE A 53 3.63 -5.64 2.39
N ALA A 54 2.95 -5.72 3.54
CA ALA A 54 1.78 -6.55 3.72
C ALA A 54 0.62 -5.77 4.34
N VAL A 55 -0.59 -6.08 3.89
CA VAL A 55 -1.83 -5.47 4.38
C VAL A 55 -2.82 -6.57 4.69
N GLU A 56 -3.24 -6.68 5.95
CA GLU A 56 -4.41 -7.49 6.30
C GLU A 56 -5.67 -6.78 5.81
N VAL A 57 -6.54 -7.54 5.11
CA VAL A 57 -7.77 -7.06 4.48
C VAL A 57 -8.93 -7.93 4.92
N LYS A 58 -9.96 -7.33 5.51
CA LYS A 58 -11.18 -8.03 5.96
C LYS A 58 -12.01 -8.54 4.77
N PRO A 59 -12.92 -9.50 4.97
CA PRO A 59 -13.83 -9.96 3.90
C PRO A 59 -14.59 -8.79 3.28
N ASN A 60 -14.59 -8.70 1.94
CA ASN A 60 -15.25 -7.65 1.15
C ASN A 60 -14.79 -6.21 1.47
N GLU A 61 -13.68 -6.04 2.17
CA GLU A 61 -13.12 -4.72 2.46
C GLU A 61 -12.29 -4.22 1.27
N VAL A 62 -12.45 -2.93 0.95
CA VAL A 62 -11.60 -2.21 0.01
C VAL A 62 -10.53 -1.48 0.81
N GLN A 63 -9.27 -1.68 0.43
CA GLN A 63 -8.12 -0.97 0.98
C GLN A 63 -7.52 -0.04 -0.08
N THR A 64 -7.06 1.13 0.36
CA THR A 64 -6.29 2.05 -0.48
C THR A 64 -4.94 2.28 0.20
N VAL A 65 -3.87 2.20 -0.59
CA VAL A 65 -2.49 2.36 -0.14
C VAL A 65 -1.77 3.34 -1.07
N LEU A 66 -1.12 4.35 -0.50
CA LEU A 66 -0.17 5.21 -1.19
C LEU A 66 1.23 4.60 -1.07
N VAL A 67 1.91 4.47 -2.20
CA VAL A 67 3.31 4.06 -2.29
C VAL A 67 4.12 5.24 -2.83
N VAL A 68 5.12 5.66 -2.07
CA VAL A 68 6.06 6.73 -2.44
C VAL A 68 7.39 6.07 -2.75
N ASP A 69 7.84 6.12 -4.01
CA ASP A 69 9.14 5.56 -4.43
C ASP A 69 10.15 6.65 -4.83
N LYS A 70 11.44 6.32 -4.68
CA LYS A 70 12.53 7.14 -5.21
C LYS A 70 12.61 6.95 -6.72
N GLN A 71 12.81 8.04 -7.46
CA GLN A 71 13.20 7.99 -8.86
C GLN A 71 14.58 7.32 -9.04
#